data_AF-A0A914D0K4-F1
#
_entry.id   AF-A0A914D0K4-F1
#
_cell.length_a   1.000
_cell.length_b   1.000
_cell.length_c   1.000
_cell.angle_alpha   90.00
_cell.angle_beta   90.00
_cell.angle_gamma   90.00
#
_symmetry.space_group_name_H-M   'P 1'
#
loop_
_entity.id
_entity.type
_entity.pdbx_description
1 polymer ?
#
loop_
_entity_poly.entity_id
_entity_poly.type
_entity_poly.pdbx_seq_one_letter_code
_entity_poly.pdbx_strand_id
1 'polypeptide(L)'
;MTSFSTLGNPGRPAHYKKENDPEPLQNPLVLELAQKYNKNPAQIILRQTLQRGIAVIPKSTNPDRIKSNREVFDFELTKEEMHKFEGIKEHRFFDLAMARDHPMYPYKD
;
A
#
# COMPACT_ATOMS: atom_id res chain seq x y z
N MET A 1 -5.79 -13.38 5.09
CA MET A 1 -6.16 -11.97 4.88
C MET A 1 -5.65 -11.52 3.51
N THR A 2 -6.45 -10.75 2.77
CA THR A 2 -6.06 -10.20 1.46
C THR A 2 -6.13 -8.68 1.51
N SER A 3 -5.02 -8.01 1.23
CA SER A 3 -4.93 -6.57 1.14
C SER A 3 -5.48 -6.08 -0.20
N PHE A 4 -6.61 -5.40 -0.17
CA PHE A 4 -7.10 -4.59 -1.29
C PHE A 4 -6.49 -3.18 -1.20
N SER A 5 -6.35 -2.52 -2.35
CA SER A 5 -5.79 -1.16 -2.43
C SER A 5 -4.40 -1.02 -1.77
N THR A 6 -3.59 -2.08 -1.82
CA THR A 6 -2.26 -2.17 -1.20
C THR A 6 -1.34 -0.97 -1.52
N LEU A 7 -1.48 -0.39 -2.71
CA LEU A 7 -0.68 0.76 -3.16
C LEU A 7 -1.28 2.14 -2.79
N GLY A 8 -2.31 2.19 -1.95
CA GLY A 8 -2.97 3.45 -1.53
C GLY A 8 -3.95 4.04 -2.55
N ASN A 9 -4.41 3.24 -3.51
CA ASN A 9 -5.33 3.66 -4.58
C ASN A 9 -4.88 4.96 -5.31
N PRO A 10 -3.69 4.96 -5.94
CA PRO A 10 -3.10 6.16 -6.53
C PRO A 10 -3.87 6.66 -7.77
N GLY A 11 -4.62 5.77 -8.43
CA GLY A 11 -5.47 6.10 -9.58
C GLY A 11 -6.86 6.64 -9.20
N ARG A 12 -7.12 6.96 -7.93
CA ARG A 12 -8.44 7.44 -7.51
C ARG A 12 -8.74 8.82 -8.11
N PRO A 13 -9.97 9.06 -8.59
CA PRO A 13 -10.39 10.37 -9.06
C PRO A 13 -10.17 11.47 -8.00
N ALA A 14 -9.84 12.68 -8.46
CA ALA A 14 -9.49 13.78 -7.57
C ALA A 14 -10.58 14.11 -6.53
N HIS A 15 -11.87 14.02 -6.90
CA HIS A 15 -12.99 14.27 -6.00
C HIS A 15 -13.16 13.24 -4.87
N TYR A 16 -12.45 12.10 -4.93
CA TYR A 16 -12.38 11.13 -3.82
C TYR A 16 -11.12 11.29 -2.96
N LYS A 17 -10.19 12.19 -3.31
CA LYS A 17 -9.01 12.47 -2.49
C LYS A 17 -9.40 13.39 -1.34
N LYS A 18 -9.02 13.01 -0.12
CA LYS A 18 -9.10 13.88 1.06
C LYS A 18 -7.81 14.68 1.17
N GLU A 19 -7.91 15.91 1.67
CA GLU A 19 -6.78 16.84 1.79
C GLU A 19 -5.56 16.23 2.48
N ASN A 20 -5.79 15.43 3.52
CA ASN A 20 -4.74 14.82 4.35
C ASN A 20 -4.51 13.33 4.03
N ASP A 21 -4.95 12.85 2.86
CA ASP A 21 -4.62 11.49 2.46
C ASP A 21 -3.11 11.36 2.23
N PRO A 22 -2.43 10.36 2.83
CA PRO A 22 -1.03 10.13 2.54
C PRO A 22 -0.84 9.61 1.12
N GLU A 23 0.39 9.75 0.62
CA GLU A 23 0.84 9.15 -0.63
C GLU A 23 1.85 8.04 -0.34
N PRO A 24 1.43 6.76 -0.22
CA PRO A 24 2.32 5.68 0.22
C PRO A 24 3.52 5.48 -0.69
N LEU A 25 3.35 5.72 -2.00
CA LEU A 25 4.42 5.62 -3.00
C LEU A 25 5.47 6.74 -2.88
N GLN A 26 5.16 7.82 -2.15
CA GLN A 26 6.07 8.95 -1.89
C GLN A 26 6.57 8.96 -0.44
N ASN A 27 6.23 7.94 0.36
CA ASN A 27 6.71 7.86 1.73
C ASN A 27 8.25 7.78 1.75
N PRO A 28 8.95 8.59 2.57
CA PRO A 28 10.42 8.62 2.57
C PRO A 28 11.08 7.26 2.81
N LEU A 29 10.55 6.44 3.72
CA LEU A 29 11.06 5.08 3.97
C LEU A 29 10.91 4.20 2.73
N VAL A 30 9.77 4.30 2.04
CA VAL A 30 9.52 3.53 0.82
C VAL A 30 10.48 3.95 -0.30
N LEU A 31 10.75 5.24 -0.45
CA LEU A 31 11.70 5.77 -1.43
C LEU A 31 13.15 5.35 -1.12
N GLU A 32 13.56 5.43 0.15
CA GLU A 32 14.88 4.99 0.62
C GLU A 32 15.11 3.50 0.29
N LEU A 33 14.14 2.64 0.64
CA LEU A 33 14.22 1.21 0.37
C LEU A 33 14.15 0.90 -1.13
N ALA A 34 13.35 1.63 -1.90
CA ALA A 34 13.30 1.50 -3.35
C ALA A 34 14.69 1.74 -3.96
N GLN A 35 15.40 2.78 -3.52
CA GLN A 35 16.77 3.04 -3.92
C GLN A 35 17.73 1.92 -3.48
N LYS A 36 17.68 1.51 -2.20
CA LYS A 36 18.56 0.47 -1.64
C LYS A 36 18.48 -0.84 -2.43
N TYR A 37 17.27 -1.28 -2.77
CA TYR A 37 17.03 -2.55 -3.44
C TYR A 37 17.06 -2.44 -4.97
N ASN A 38 17.28 -1.25 -5.53
CA ASN A 38 17.13 -0.96 -6.95
C ASN A 38 15.75 -1.43 -7.50
N LYS A 39 14.70 -1.06 -6.77
CA LYS A 39 13.30 -1.36 -7.05
C LYS A 39 12.49 -0.08 -7.13
N ASN A 40 11.23 -0.17 -7.55
CA ASN A 40 10.30 0.94 -7.48
C ASN A 40 9.50 0.93 -6.15
N PRO A 41 8.90 2.06 -5.75
CA PRO A 41 8.13 2.17 -4.51
C PRO A 41 6.98 1.15 -4.37
N ALA A 42 6.32 0.81 -5.48
CA ALA A 42 5.23 -0.16 -5.44
C ALA A 42 5.74 -1.56 -5.09
N GLN A 43 6.89 -1.96 -5.63
CA GLN A 43 7.52 -3.26 -5.31
C GLN A 43 7.87 -3.36 -3.82
N ILE A 44 8.35 -2.28 -3.20
CA ILE A 44 8.64 -2.25 -1.76
C ILE A 44 7.39 -2.49 -0.93
N ILE A 45 6.30 -1.75 -1.20
CA ILE A 45 5.04 -1.88 -0.45
C ILE A 45 4.43 -3.29 -0.64
N LEU A 46 4.48 -3.82 -1.88
CA LEU A 46 3.99 -5.17 -2.17
C LEU A 46 4.81 -6.23 -1.46
N ARG A 47 6.15 -6.15 -1.52
CA ARG A 47 7.04 -7.07 -0.81
C ARG A 47 6.80 -7.05 0.69
N GLN A 48 6.73 -5.85 1.28
CA GLN A 48 6.47 -5.67 2.70
C GLN A 48 5.16 -6.36 3.13
N THR A 49 4.09 -6.16 2.36
CA THR A 49 2.78 -6.76 2.67
C THR A 49 2.81 -8.28 2.53
N LEU A 50 3.42 -8.79 1.46
CA LEU A 50 3.59 -10.23 1.22
C LEU A 50 4.41 -10.92 2.31
N GLN A 51 5.48 -10.27 2.78
CA GLN A 51 6.39 -10.81 3.79
C GLN A 51 5.75 -10.89 5.18
N ARG A 52 4.66 -10.16 5.41
CA ARG A 52 3.77 -10.32 6.59
C ARG A 52 2.79 -11.50 6.46
N GLY A 53 2.85 -12.26 5.37
CA GLY A 53 1.90 -13.34 5.07
C GLY A 53 0.54 -12.84 4.57
N ILE A 54 0.46 -11.60 4.07
CA ILE A 54 -0.79 -11.00 3.60
C ILE A 54 -0.81 -11.02 2.06
N ALA A 55 -1.82 -11.65 1.47
CA ALA A 55 -1.98 -11.67 0.02
C ALA A 55 -2.27 -10.25 -0.52
N VAL A 56 -1.84 -9.95 -1.75
CA VAL A 56 -2.01 -8.62 -2.38
C VAL A 56 -2.67 -8.74 -3.75
N ILE A 57 -3.47 -7.74 -4.12
CA ILE A 57 -4.16 -7.67 -5.43
C ILE A 57 -3.97 -6.30 -6.10
N PRO A 58 -2.73 -5.92 -6.49
CA PRO A 58 -2.48 -4.62 -7.09
C PRO A 58 -3.11 -4.51 -8.49
N LYS A 59 -3.98 -3.51 -8.69
CA LYS A 59 -4.55 -3.20 -10.01
C LYS A 59 -3.58 -2.37 -10.85
N SER A 60 -3.42 -2.76 -12.11
CA SER A 60 -2.82 -1.92 -13.16
C SER A 60 -3.44 -2.27 -14.51
N THR A 61 -3.52 -1.27 -15.40
CA THR A 61 -3.79 -1.46 -16.84
C THR A 61 -2.56 -1.13 -17.69
N ASN A 62 -1.48 -0.65 -17.08
CA ASN A 62 -0.21 -0.38 -17.73
C ASN A 62 0.64 -1.68 -17.70
N PRO A 63 1.06 -2.23 -18.87
CA PRO A 63 1.80 -3.48 -18.96
C PRO A 63 3.11 -3.51 -18.16
N ASP A 64 3.88 -2.43 -18.18
CA ASP A 64 5.16 -2.35 -17.47
C ASP A 64 4.96 -2.43 -15.95
N ARG A 65 3.92 -1.78 -15.43
CA ARG A 65 3.55 -1.87 -14.02
C ARG A 65 2.99 -3.25 -13.67
N ILE A 66 2.26 -3.91 -14.57
CA ILE A 66 1.79 -5.29 -14.34
C ILE A 66 3.00 -6.22 -14.19
N LYS A 67 3.99 -6.07 -15.07
CA LYS A 67 5.24 -6.83 -15.01
C LYS A 67 6.00 -6.52 -13.71
N SER A 68 6.28 -5.26 -13.42
CA SER A 68 7.08 -4.89 -12.24
C SER A 68 6.41 -5.23 -10.91
N ASN A 69 5.08 -5.16 -10.82
CA ASN A 69 4.33 -5.57 -9.61
C ASN A 69 4.48 -7.08 -9.30
N ARG A 70 4.88 -7.91 -10.27
CA ARG A 70 5.15 -9.34 -10.06
C ARG A 70 6.59 -9.61 -9.64
N GLU A 71 7.51 -8.69 -9.91
CA GLU A 71 8.94 -8.79 -9.62
C GLU A 71 9.23 -8.37 -8.16
N VAL A 72 8.59 -9.07 -7.22
CA VAL A 72 8.66 -8.79 -5.76
C VAL A 72 9.13 -9.99 -4.94
N PHE A 73 9.59 -11.04 -5.61
CA PHE A 73 10.03 -12.30 -4.98
C PHE A 73 11.53 -12.52 -5.08
N ASP A 74 12.25 -11.64 -5.78
CA ASP A 74 13.70 -11.70 -5.99
C ASP A 74 14.50 -10.87 -4.96
N PHE A 75 13.82 -10.31 -3.96
CA PHE A 75 14.44 -9.62 -2.82
C PHE A 75 13.61 -9.81 -1.55
N GLU A 76 14.23 -9.48 -0.42
CA GLU A 76 13.62 -9.56 0.90
C GLU A 76 14.02 -8.34 1.74
N LEU A 77 13.04 -7.78 2.46
CA LEU A 77 13.30 -6.70 3.42
C LEU A 77 13.86 -7.30 4.71
N THR A 78 14.84 -6.66 5.34
CA THR A 78 15.38 -7.17 6.61
C THR A 78 14.36 -7.00 7.74
N LYS A 79 14.57 -7.70 8.87
CA LYS A 79 13.68 -7.57 10.04
C LYS A 79 13.61 -6.14 10.55
N GLU A 80 14.75 -5.44 10.55
CA GLU A 80 14.87 -4.05 10.99
C GLU A 80 14.09 -3.12 10.05
N GLU A 81 14.15 -3.34 8.74
CA GLU A 81 13.39 -2.57 7.76
C GLU A 81 11.89 -2.84 7.87
N MET A 82 11.51 -4.09 8.06
CA MET A 82 10.12 -4.47 8.34
C MET A 82 9.60 -3.75 9.59
N HIS A 83 10.41 -3.68 10.65
CA HIS A 83 10.06 -2.96 11.88
C HIS A 83 9.93 -1.44 11.66
N LYS A 84 10.72 -0.82 10.76
CA LYS A 84 10.57 0.60 10.42
C LYS A 84 9.15 0.93 9.89
N PHE A 85 8.47 -0.01 9.24
CA PHE A 85 7.09 0.20 8.76
C PHE A 85 6.07 0.32 9.90
N GLU A 86 6.35 -0.20 11.09
CA GLU A 86 5.46 -0.09 12.26
C GLU A 86 5.32 1.36 12.74
N GLY A 87 6.30 2.22 12.42
CA GLY A 87 6.24 3.66 12.69
C GLY A 87 5.32 4.45 11.75
N ILE A 88 4.78 3.82 10.70
CA ILE A 88 3.87 4.50 9.75
C ILE A 88 2.46 4.50 10.34
N LYS A 89 1.89 5.70 10.50
CA LYS A 89 0.50 5.87 10.97
C LYS A 89 -0.48 5.17 10.04
N GLU A 90 -1.39 4.41 10.62
CA GLU A 90 -2.47 3.76 9.89
C GLU A 90 -3.39 4.78 9.21
N HIS A 91 -3.78 4.51 7.97
CA HIS A 91 -4.69 5.34 7.21
C HIS A 91 -5.63 4.50 6.35
N ARG A 92 -6.93 4.84 6.39
CA ARG A 92 -7.96 4.15 5.61
C ARG A 92 -8.43 5.04 4.46
N PHE A 93 -8.03 4.68 3.24
CA PHE A 93 -8.50 5.35 2.02
C PHE A 93 -9.99 5.09 1.71
N PHE A 94 -10.52 3.97 2.18
CA PHE A 94 -11.92 3.57 1.99
C PHE A 94 -12.61 3.45 3.34
N ASP A 95 -13.04 4.57 3.88
CA ASP A 95 -13.77 4.64 5.14
C ASP A 95 -15.28 4.42 4.97
N LEU A 96 -15.81 4.28 3.75
CA LEU A 96 -17.25 4.08 3.54
C LEU A 96 -18.11 5.13 4.27
N ALA A 97 -17.66 6.38 4.28
CA ALA A 97 -18.26 7.46 5.08
C ALA A 97 -19.79 7.60 4.94
N MET A 98 -20.31 7.35 3.75
CA MET A 98 -21.75 7.38 3.44
C MET A 98 -22.59 6.34 4.19
N ALA A 99 -21.95 5.30 4.74
CA ALA A 99 -22.60 4.20 5.42
C ALA A 99 -22.33 4.20 6.94
N ARG A 100 -21.78 5.27 7.52
CA ARG A 100 -21.41 5.34 8.95
C ARG A 100 -22.56 5.02 9.89
N ASP A 101 -23.76 5.47 9.54
CA ASP A 101 -24.97 5.26 10.37
C ASP A 101 -25.58 3.86 10.20
N HIS A 102 -25.08 3.06 9.25
CA HIS A 102 -25.57 1.71 9.05
C HIS A 102 -25.28 0.83 10.28
N PRO A 103 -26.21 -0.02 10.74
CA PRO A 103 -25.98 -0.88 11.92
C PRO A 103 -24.70 -1.73 11.79
N MET A 104 -24.44 -2.24 10.58
CA MET A 104 -23.28 -3.08 10.25
C MET A 104 -22.07 -2.31 9.67
N TYR A 105 -21.94 -1.00 9.92
CA TYR A 105 -20.77 -0.26 9.47
C TYR A 105 -19.49 -0.84 10.10
N PRO A 106 -18.50 -1.28 9.30
CA PRO A 106 -17.42 -2.15 9.77
C PRO A 106 -16.28 -1.39 10.49
N TYR A 107 -16.36 -0.06 10.61
CA TYR A 107 -15.28 0.78 11.14
C TYR A 107 -15.75 1.67 12.31
N LYS A 108 -16.72 1.19 13.10
CA LYS A 108 -17.15 1.89 14.33
C LYS A 108 -16.15 1.76 15.47
N ASP A 109 -15.45 0.63 15.49
CA ASP A 109 -14.46 0.26 16.50
C ASP A 109 -13.03 0.67 16.08
#